data_AF-A7SSM0-F1
#
_entry.id   AF-A7SSM0-F1
#
_cell.length_a   1.000
_cell.length_b   1.000
_cell.length_c   1.000
_cell.angle_alpha   90.00
_cell.angle_beta   90.00
_cell.angle_gamma   90.00
#
_symmetry.space_group_name_H-M   'P 1'
#
loop_
_entity.id
_entity.type
_entity.pdbx_description
1 polymer ?
#
loop_
_entity_poly.entity_id
_entity_poly.type
_entity_poly.pdbx_seq_one_letter_code
_entity_poly.pdbx_strand_id
1 'polypeptide(L)'
;DIFCDEDGTREFQKKFTCPACDTNLSGKLDVIRVDLQPVEQYKSMVLAGQRPEVIMEVSSRALAFWTYQTHQERTYQEYVATKSKEKITQMEQYYEQVIAKTNSEISLLKNQISDKIKELEDLKKRHNEVLEKLMDKSRQYLKLQVSGNSSK
;
A
#
# COMPACT_ATOMS: atom_id res chain seq x y z
N ASP A 1 -15.94 -13.64 14.22
CA ASP A 1 -17.35 -13.24 14.39
C ASP A 1 -17.36 -11.91 15.12
N ILE A 2 -18.16 -10.94 14.68
CA ILE A 2 -18.09 -9.53 15.12
C ILE A 2 -18.55 -9.32 16.59
N PHE A 3 -18.94 -10.41 17.27
CA PHE A 3 -19.37 -10.47 18.66
C PHE A 3 -18.74 -11.66 19.41
N CYS A 4 -17.45 -11.95 19.20
CA CYS A 4 -16.78 -13.00 19.97
C CYS A 4 -16.65 -12.61 21.45
N ASP A 5 -16.40 -13.58 22.33
CA ASP A 5 -16.29 -13.33 23.78
C ASP A 5 -15.19 -12.31 24.13
N GLU A 6 -14.11 -12.29 23.35
CA GLU A 6 -13.01 -11.33 23.49
C GLU A 6 -13.45 -9.92 23.13
N ASP A 7 -14.12 -9.75 21.98
CA ASP A 7 -14.65 -8.46 21.53
C ASP A 7 -15.72 -7.94 22.50
N GLY A 8 -16.65 -8.80 22.91
CA GLY A 8 -17.68 -8.47 23.89
C GLY A 8 -17.08 -8.05 25.24
N THR A 9 -16.05 -8.76 25.71
CA THR A 9 -15.34 -8.37 26.94
C THR A 9 -14.64 -7.03 26.77
N ARG A 10 -13.97 -6.78 25.65
CA ARG A 10 -13.26 -5.53 25.39
C ARG A 10 -14.19 -4.32 25.32
N GLU A 11 -15.31 -4.42 24.59
CA GLU A 11 -16.22 -3.30 24.38
C GLU A 11 -17.02 -2.97 25.64
N PHE A 12 -17.54 -3.99 26.34
CA PHE A 12 -18.39 -3.79 27.51
C PHE A 12 -17.63 -3.64 28.84
N GLN A 13 -16.31 -3.83 28.85
CA GLN A 13 -15.48 -3.48 30.03
C GLN A 13 -15.40 -1.96 30.26
N LYS A 14 -15.55 -1.15 29.19
CA LYS A 14 -15.43 0.31 29.26
C LYS A 14 -16.77 1.01 29.44
N LYS A 15 -17.80 0.59 28.71
CA LYS A 15 -19.12 1.25 28.70
C LYS A 15 -20.21 0.29 28.24
N PHE A 16 -21.36 0.30 28.93
CA PHE A 16 -22.55 -0.44 28.52
C PHE A 16 -23.35 0.35 27.48
N THR A 17 -22.80 0.47 26.27
CA THR A 17 -23.47 1.16 25.16
C THR A 17 -23.36 0.31 23.90
N CYS A 18 -24.46 0.16 23.17
CA CYS A 18 -24.48 -0.60 21.94
C CYS A 18 -23.57 0.05 20.89
N PRO A 19 -22.56 -0.65 20.35
CA PRO A 19 -21.64 -0.08 19.37
C PRO A 19 -22.30 0.18 18.00
N ALA A 20 -23.49 -0.36 17.75
CA ALA A 20 -24.20 -0.19 16.49
C ALA A 20 -25.18 0.99 16.48
N CYS A 21 -25.78 1.34 17.62
CA CYS A 21 -26.86 2.32 17.69
C CYS A 21 -26.79 3.29 18.89
N ASP A 22 -25.69 3.27 19.64
CA ASP A 22 -25.43 4.12 20.81
C ASP A 22 -26.47 4.04 21.95
N THR A 23 -27.34 3.03 21.92
CA THR A 23 -28.34 2.81 22.97
C THR A 23 -27.64 2.37 24.26
N ASN A 24 -28.07 2.93 25.39
CA ASN A 24 -27.57 2.55 26.72
C ASN A 24 -28.12 1.16 27.12
N LEU A 25 -27.22 0.23 27.45
CA LEU A 25 -27.52 -1.17 27.77
C LEU A 25 -27.45 -1.42 29.28
N SER A 26 -28.28 -0.70 30.04
CA SER A 26 -28.26 -0.72 31.51
C SER A 26 -29.15 -1.78 32.16
N GLY A 27 -29.99 -2.46 31.35
CA GLY A 27 -30.87 -3.53 31.78
C GLY A 27 -30.14 -4.83 32.07
N LYS A 28 -30.68 -5.62 33.00
CA LYS A 28 -30.10 -6.91 33.42
C LYS A 28 -30.02 -7.96 32.30
N LEU A 29 -30.80 -7.78 31.23
CA LEU A 29 -30.89 -8.69 30.07
C LEU A 29 -30.38 -8.04 28.79
N ASP A 30 -29.83 -6.83 28.85
CA ASP A 30 -29.38 -6.09 27.67
C ASP A 30 -28.07 -6.65 27.10
N VAL A 31 -27.23 -7.22 27.98
CA VAL A 31 -25.99 -7.90 27.62
C VAL A 31 -25.96 -9.27 28.27
N ILE A 32 -26.11 -10.31 27.44
CA ILE A 32 -26.04 -11.70 27.86
C ILE A 32 -24.97 -12.43 27.06
N ARG A 33 -24.21 -13.30 27.73
CA ARG A 33 -23.32 -14.25 27.06
C ARG A 33 -24.13 -15.48 26.69
N VAL A 34 -24.10 -15.84 25.42
CA VAL A 34 -24.84 -16.99 24.90
C VAL A 34 -23.85 -17.96 24.29
N ASP A 35 -23.96 -19.22 24.67
CA ASP A 35 -23.27 -20.30 23.99
C ASP A 35 -23.92 -20.54 22.63
N LEU A 36 -23.14 -20.46 21.56
CA LEU A 36 -23.60 -20.67 20.18
C LEU A 36 -23.78 -22.16 19.86
N GLN A 37 -23.25 -23.06 20.68
CA GLN A 37 -23.36 -24.50 20.52
C GLN A 37 -23.88 -25.18 21.81
N PRO A 38 -25.08 -24.81 22.27
CA PRO A 38 -25.62 -25.39 23.49
C PRO A 38 -25.92 -26.88 23.29
N VAL A 39 -25.82 -27.66 24.37
CA VAL A 39 -26.14 -29.10 24.36
C VAL A 39 -27.63 -29.36 24.08
N GLU A 40 -27.96 -30.52 23.50
CA GLU A 40 -29.33 -30.88 23.12
C GLU A 40 -30.33 -30.83 24.29
N GLN A 41 -29.90 -31.19 25.50
CA GLN A 41 -30.75 -31.08 26.69
C GLN A 41 -31.16 -29.63 26.96
N TYR A 42 -30.24 -28.67 26.79
CA TYR A 42 -30.53 -27.25 27.00
C TYR A 42 -31.51 -26.71 25.94
N LYS A 43 -31.31 -27.08 24.67
CA LYS A 43 -32.23 -26.73 23.57
C LYS A 43 -33.65 -27.22 23.84
N SER A 44 -33.77 -28.44 24.37
CA SER A 44 -35.05 -29.05 24.73
C SER A 44 -35.70 -28.40 25.96
N MET A 45 -34.89 -27.95 26.92
CA MET A 45 -35.35 -27.38 28.19
C MET A 45 -35.83 -25.93 28.05
N VAL A 46 -35.12 -25.10 27.28
CA VAL A 46 -35.27 -23.63 27.32
C VAL A 46 -36.67 -23.12 26.95
N LEU A 47 -37.42 -23.88 26.14
CA LEU A 47 -38.80 -23.55 25.74
C LEU A 47 -39.85 -24.56 26.24
N ALA A 48 -39.46 -25.54 27.05
CA ALA A 48 -40.38 -26.55 27.56
C ALA A 48 -41.48 -25.92 28.45
N GLY A 49 -42.73 -26.33 28.23
CA GLY A 49 -43.88 -25.83 28.99
C GLY A 49 -44.41 -24.45 28.57
N GLN A 50 -43.79 -23.81 27.57
CA GLN A 50 -44.30 -22.56 26.99
C GLN A 50 -45.45 -22.83 26.01
N ARG A 51 -46.33 -21.84 25.86
CA ARG A 51 -47.41 -21.90 24.87
C ARG A 51 -46.85 -21.73 23.45
N PRO A 52 -47.46 -22.33 22.41
CA PRO A 52 -47.01 -22.20 21.03
C PRO A 52 -46.83 -20.76 20.57
N GLU A 53 -47.70 -19.84 21.00
CA GLU A 53 -47.61 -18.42 20.61
C GLU A 53 -46.32 -17.77 21.12
N VAL A 54 -45.91 -18.09 22.35
CA VAL A 54 -44.67 -17.56 22.97
C VAL A 54 -43.44 -18.14 22.27
N ILE A 55 -43.47 -19.43 21.93
CA ILE A 55 -42.38 -20.10 21.21
C ILE A 55 -42.18 -19.45 19.84
N MET A 56 -43.26 -19.20 19.11
CA MET A 56 -43.21 -18.56 17.80
C MET A 56 -42.73 -17.11 17.90
N GLU A 57 -43.17 -16.37 18.91
CA GLU A 57 -42.71 -15.00 19.18
C GLU A 57 -41.20 -14.94 19.44
N VAL A 58 -40.69 -15.78 20.35
CA VAL A 58 -39.26 -15.86 20.67
C VAL A 58 -38.44 -16.23 19.44
N SER A 59 -38.89 -17.24 18.67
CA SER A 59 -38.22 -17.68 17.45
C SER A 59 -38.18 -16.58 16.39
N SER A 60 -39.27 -15.84 16.19
CA SER A 60 -39.33 -14.74 15.25
C SER A 60 -38.36 -13.61 15.61
N ARG A 61 -38.31 -13.22 16.90
CA ARG A 61 -37.37 -12.20 17.39
C ARG A 61 -35.92 -12.65 17.23
N ALA A 62 -35.60 -13.91 17.54
CA ALA A 62 -34.27 -14.46 17.39
C ALA A 62 -33.80 -14.46 15.91
N LEU A 63 -34.67 -14.87 14.98
CA LEU A 63 -34.36 -14.85 13.55
C LEU A 63 -34.17 -13.43 13.00
N ALA A 64 -35.01 -12.48 13.44
CA ALA A 64 -34.87 -11.07 13.06
C ALA A 64 -33.52 -10.50 13.54
N PHE A 65 -33.14 -10.82 14.77
CA PHE A 65 -31.85 -10.40 15.33
C PHE A 65 -30.67 -11.01 14.59
N TRP A 66 -30.69 -12.32 14.33
CA TRP A 66 -29.64 -13.01 13.56
C TRP A 66 -29.50 -12.43 12.13
N THR A 67 -30.64 -12.13 11.49
CA THR A 67 -30.67 -11.50 10.17
C THR A 67 -30.01 -10.12 10.20
N TYR A 68 -30.34 -9.31 11.21
CA TYR A 68 -29.71 -8.01 11.42
C TYR A 68 -28.20 -8.14 11.65
N GLN A 69 -27.75 -9.04 12.52
CA GLN A 69 -26.33 -9.29 12.76
C GLN A 69 -25.59 -9.68 11.48
N THR A 70 -26.14 -10.63 10.72
CA THR A 70 -25.55 -11.08 9.44
C THR A 70 -25.45 -9.95 8.42
N HIS A 71 -26.48 -9.09 8.36
CA HIS A 71 -26.47 -7.92 7.48
C HIS A 71 -25.38 -6.92 7.89
N GLN A 72 -25.29 -6.59 9.18
CA GLN A 72 -24.27 -5.69 9.71
C GLN A 72 -22.85 -6.20 9.46
N GLU A 73 -22.61 -7.50 9.66
CA GLU A 73 -21.31 -8.11 9.36
C GLU A 73 -20.95 -7.98 7.89
N ARG A 74 -21.90 -8.26 6.98
CA ARG A 74 -21.68 -8.09 5.53
C ARG A 74 -21.34 -6.65 5.19
N THR A 75 -22.11 -5.68 5.66
CA THR A 75 -21.87 -4.26 5.39
C THR A 75 -20.50 -3.82 5.92
N TYR A 76 -20.09 -4.30 7.09
CA TYR A 76 -18.75 -4.03 7.62
C TYR A 76 -17.65 -4.64 6.74
N GLN A 77 -17.80 -5.90 6.31
CA GLN A 77 -16.84 -6.54 5.42
C GLN A 77 -16.75 -5.82 4.06
N GLU A 78 -17.88 -5.36 3.50
CA GLU A 78 -17.93 -4.56 2.28
C GLU A 78 -17.21 -3.22 2.44
N TYR A 79 -17.40 -2.55 3.58
CA TYR A 79 -16.70 -1.31 3.91
C TYR A 79 -15.18 -1.53 3.99
N VAL A 80 -14.73 -2.57 4.71
CA VAL A 80 -13.31 -2.91 4.84
C VAL A 80 -12.71 -3.24 3.48
N ALA A 81 -13.42 -4.02 2.65
CA ALA A 81 -12.99 -4.36 1.30
C ALA A 81 -12.85 -3.11 0.41
N THR A 82 -13.82 -2.20 0.47
CA THR A 82 -13.79 -0.93 -0.27
C THR A 82 -12.60 -0.08 0.15
N LYS A 83 -12.37 0.06 1.47
CA LYS A 83 -11.24 0.82 2.01
C LYS A 83 -9.89 0.23 1.59
N SER A 84 -9.79 -1.10 1.58
CA SER A 84 -8.60 -1.81 1.11
C SER A 84 -8.35 -1.55 -0.38
N LYS A 85 -9.40 -1.62 -1.21
CA LYS A 85 -9.33 -1.32 -2.64
C LYS A 85 -8.89 0.11 -2.92
N GLU A 86 -9.44 1.10 -2.20
CA GLU A 86 -9.01 2.50 -2.31
C GLU A 86 -7.51 2.65 -2.05
N LYS A 87 -6.99 1.98 -1.01
CA LYS A 87 -5.57 2.03 -0.64
C LYS A 87 -4.69 1.39 -1.72
N ILE A 88 -5.14 0.27 -2.31
CA ILE A 88 -4.43 -0.38 -3.43
C ILE A 88 -4.36 0.58 -4.61
N THR A 89 -5.48 1.16 -5.04
CA THR A 89 -5.51 2.09 -6.18
C THR A 89 -4.64 3.32 -5.94
N GLN A 90 -4.64 3.90 -4.73
CA GLN A 90 -3.74 5.02 -4.39
C GLN A 90 -2.26 4.61 -4.51
N MET A 91 -1.92 3.40 -4.07
CA MET A 91 -0.57 2.88 -4.12
C MET A 91 -0.12 2.57 -5.56
N GLU A 92 -1.01 2.01 -6.38
CA GLU A 92 -0.77 1.79 -7.81
C GLU A 92 -0.46 3.11 -8.52
N GLN A 93 -1.28 4.14 -8.32
CA GLN A 93 -1.05 5.48 -8.88
C GLN A 93 0.29 6.08 -8.43
N TYR A 94 0.63 5.91 -7.15
CA TYR A 94 1.93 6.36 -6.63
C TYR A 94 3.09 5.66 -7.33
N TYR A 95 3.03 4.33 -7.50
CA TYR A 95 4.09 3.58 -8.17
C TYR A 95 4.19 3.93 -9.66
N GLU A 96 3.08 4.12 -10.36
CA GLU A 96 3.07 4.60 -11.75
C GLU A 96 3.79 5.95 -11.88
N GLN A 97 3.53 6.89 -10.96
CA GLN A 97 4.23 8.18 -10.93
C GLN A 97 5.73 8.02 -10.68
N VAL A 98 6.13 7.16 -9.74
CA VAL A 98 7.56 6.89 -9.45
C VAL A 98 8.25 6.26 -10.66
N ILE A 99 7.61 5.31 -11.34
CA ILE A 99 8.13 4.67 -12.55
C ILE A 99 8.31 5.71 -13.66
N ALA A 100 7.28 6.54 -13.92
CA ALA A 100 7.35 7.56 -14.94
C ALA A 100 8.47 8.57 -14.67
N LYS A 101 8.60 9.04 -13.42
CA LYS A 101 9.67 9.94 -13.00
C LYS A 101 11.06 9.31 -13.19
N THR A 102 11.22 8.07 -12.73
CA THR A 102 12.51 7.34 -12.84
C THR A 102 12.88 7.12 -14.31
N ASN A 103 11.93 6.77 -15.17
CA ASN A 103 12.17 6.62 -16.61
C ASN A 103 12.56 7.94 -17.29
N SER A 104 11.98 9.07 -16.85
CA SER A 104 12.39 10.40 -17.30
C SER A 104 13.83 10.72 -16.89
N GLU A 105 14.19 10.48 -15.64
CA GLU A 105 15.55 10.66 -15.13
C GLU A 105 16.57 9.78 -15.86
N ILE A 106 16.25 8.51 -16.10
CA ILE A 106 17.08 7.60 -16.90
C ILE A 106 17.30 8.16 -18.31
N SER A 107 16.24 8.68 -18.95
CA SER A 107 16.34 9.24 -20.30
C SER A 107 17.22 10.50 -20.33
N LEU A 108 17.10 11.36 -19.32
CA LEU A 108 17.95 12.54 -19.16
C LEU A 108 19.43 12.16 -18.98
N LEU A 109 19.72 11.20 -18.11
CA LEU A 109 21.08 10.73 -17.87
C LEU A 109 21.68 10.07 -19.12
N LYS A 110 20.89 9.28 -19.87
CA LYS A 110 21.33 8.71 -21.16
C LYS A 110 21.71 9.80 -22.16
N ASN A 111 20.91 10.86 -22.26
CA ASN A 111 21.22 11.99 -23.14
C ASN A 111 22.51 12.70 -22.70
N GLN A 112 22.68 12.99 -21.41
CA GLN A 112 23.90 13.59 -20.88
C GLN A 112 25.14 12.74 -21.15
N ILE A 113 25.04 11.41 -21.01
CA ILE A 113 26.14 10.48 -21.35
C ILE A 113 26.47 10.57 -22.84
N SER A 114 25.46 10.58 -23.71
CA SER A 114 25.65 10.71 -25.16
C SER A 114 26.36 12.02 -25.53
N ASP A 115 25.96 13.14 -24.92
CA ASP A 115 26.58 14.44 -25.15
C ASP A 115 28.03 14.46 -24.66
N LYS A 116 28.31 13.87 -23.48
CA LYS A 116 29.67 13.77 -22.94
C LYS A 116 30.58 12.88 -23.79
N ILE A 117 30.05 11.81 -24.39
CA ILE A 117 30.80 10.98 -25.33
C ILE A 117 31.23 11.81 -26.55
N LYS A 118 30.32 12.59 -27.15
CA LYS A 118 30.64 13.47 -28.28
C LYS A 118 31.67 14.53 -27.91
N GLU A 119 31.50 15.20 -26.77
CA GLU A 119 32.48 16.18 -26.29
C GLU A 119 33.88 15.57 -26.13
N LEU A 120 33.97 14.34 -25.62
CA LEU A 120 35.22 13.62 -25.43
C LEU A 120 35.87 13.27 -26.77
N GLU A 121 35.09 12.81 -27.76
CA GLU A 121 35.56 12.55 -29.12
C GLU A 121 36.10 13.82 -29.79
N ASP A 122 35.39 14.95 -29.67
CA ASP A 122 35.83 16.25 -30.19
C ASP A 122 37.11 16.75 -29.51
N LEU A 123 37.24 16.51 -28.20
CA LEU A 123 38.45 16.88 -27.45
C LEU A 123 39.64 16.02 -27.88
N LYS A 124 39.45 14.71 -28.05
CA LYS A 124 40.47 13.80 -28.58
C LYS A 124 40.95 14.21 -29.97
N LYS A 125 40.02 14.57 -30.86
CA LYS A 125 40.37 15.06 -32.21
C LYS A 125 41.22 16.32 -32.14
N ARG A 126 40.79 17.32 -31.36
CA ARG A 126 41.56 18.56 -31.15
C ARG A 126 42.93 18.31 -30.54
N HIS A 127 43.04 17.37 -29.60
CA HIS A 127 44.31 16.99 -29.00
C HIS A 127 45.28 16.43 -30.04
N ASN A 128 44.82 15.51 -30.89
CA ASN A 128 45.63 14.95 -31.98
C ASN A 128 46.10 16.02 -32.98
N GLU A 129 45.22 16.95 -33.37
CA GLU A 129 45.57 18.07 -34.26
C GLU A 129 46.66 18.99 -33.65
N VAL A 130 46.62 19.22 -32.33
CA VAL A 130 47.65 20.01 -31.63
C VAL A 130 48.97 19.24 -31.54
N LEU A 131 48.92 17.94 -31.27
CA LEU A 131 50.12 17.08 -31.26
C LEU A 131 50.81 17.07 -32.63
N GLU A 132 50.06 16.94 -33.73
CA GLU A 132 50.60 17.00 -35.09
C GLU A 132 51.29 18.34 -35.37
N LYS A 133 50.64 19.46 -35.04
CA LYS A 133 51.23 20.80 -35.18
C LYS A 133 52.51 20.98 -34.37
N LEU A 134 52.57 20.40 -33.16
CA LEU A 134 53.75 20.45 -32.30
C LEU A 134 54.91 19.63 -32.88
N MET A 135 54.61 18.44 -33.40
CA MET A 135 55.60 17.59 -34.08
C MET A 135 56.16 18.29 -35.32
N ASP A 136 55.31 18.91 -36.14
CA ASP A 136 55.75 19.68 -37.31
C ASP A 136 56.61 20.88 -36.93
N LYS A 137 56.22 21.65 -35.90
CA LYS A 137 57.04 22.75 -35.39
C LYS A 137 58.39 22.27 -34.86
N SER A 138 58.41 21.19 -34.10
CA SER A 138 59.67 20.60 -33.60
C SER A 138 60.58 20.19 -34.76
N ARG A 139 60.03 19.57 -35.80
CA ARG A 139 60.78 19.19 -37.01
C ARG A 139 61.34 20.40 -37.76
N GLN A 140 60.57 21.48 -37.88
CA GLN A 140 61.03 22.74 -38.48
C GLN A 140 62.12 23.41 -37.66
N TYR A 141 61.97 23.45 -36.33
CA TYR A 141 62.96 24.02 -35.42
C TYR A 141 64.30 23.28 -35.52
N LEU A 142 64.29 21.94 -35.51
CA LEU A 142 65.49 21.11 -35.71
C LEU A 142 66.20 21.43 -37.03
N LYS A 143 65.44 21.56 -38.14
CA LYS A 143 66.02 21.94 -39.44
C LYS A 143 66.71 23.31 -39.38
N LEU A 144 66.09 24.31 -38.75
CA LEU A 144 66.68 25.64 -38.60
C LEU A 144 67.95 25.64 -37.73
N GLN A 145 67.97 24.85 -36.66
CA GLN A 145 69.16 24.70 -35.81
C GLN A 145 70.36 24.10 -36.58
N VAL A 146 70.11 23.09 -37.41
CA VAL A 146 71.15 22.47 -38.23
C VAL A 146 71.66 23.46 -39.29
N SER A 147 70.77 24.19 -39.98
CA SER A 147 71.16 25.19 -40.99
C SER A 147 71.86 26.44 -40.41
N GLY A 148 71.55 26.81 -39.15
CA GLY A 148 72.21 27.92 -38.46
C GLY A 148 73.63 27.58 -37.98
N ASN A 149 73.92 26.30 -37.70
CA ASN A 149 75.25 25.84 -37.32
C ASN A 149 76.19 25.60 -38.52
N SER A 150 75.66 25.45 -39.73
CA SER A 150 76.46 25.34 -40.97
C SER A 150 76.79 26.69 -41.63
N SER A 151 76.38 27.80 -41.02
CA SER A 151 76.66 29.17 -41.50
C SER A 151 77.63 29.94 -40.59
N LYS A 152 78.37 29.24 -39.72
CA LYS A 152 79.44 29.79 -38.85
C LYS A 152 80.78 29.16 -39.19
#